data_AF-D3S6V1-F1
#
_entry.id   AF-D3S6V1-F1
#
_cell.length_a   1.000
_cell.length_b   1.000
_cell.length_c   1.000
_cell.angle_alpha   90.00
_cell.angle_beta   90.00
_cell.angle_gamma   90.00
#
_symmetry.space_group_name_H-M   'P 1'
#
loop_
_entity.id
_entity.type
_entity.pdbx_description
1 polymer ?
#
loop_
_entity_poly.entity_id
_entity_poly.type
_entity_poly.pdbx_seq_one_letter_code
_entity_poly.pdbx_strand_id
1 'polypeptide(L)'
;MALKVIKTTENLVIIEGLSESRILKIYVVIFGNKKCIEENVAELIKLEFGKNINADKNSIKNFLKSINLKRNGLKKLIEKAKIENLEASFNNLIYVIKELERGD
;
A
#
# COMPACT_ATOMS: atom_id res chain seq x y z
N MET A 1 4.97 21.09 21.28
CA MET A 1 4.13 20.20 20.46
C MET A 1 3.91 18.92 21.25
N ALA A 2 2.66 18.63 21.63
CA ALA A 2 2.33 17.34 22.24
C ALA A 2 1.84 16.40 21.14
N LEU A 3 2.40 15.20 21.06
CA LEU A 3 1.96 14.13 20.15
C LEU A 3 1.30 13.04 20.98
N LYS A 4 0.15 12.55 20.50
CA LYS A 4 -0.58 11.42 21.06
C LYS A 4 -0.87 10.41 19.97
N VAL A 5 -0.52 9.15 20.22
CA VAL A 5 -0.99 8.05 19.39
C VAL A 5 -2.48 7.85 19.67
N ILE A 6 -3.32 8.06 18.66
CA ILE A 6 -4.78 7.91 18.78
C ILE A 6 -5.22 6.50 18.42
N LYS A 7 -4.54 5.89 17.45
CA LYS A 7 -4.88 4.54 16.98
C LYS A 7 -3.63 3.78 16.60
N THR A 8 -3.58 2.53 17.02
CA THR A 8 -2.56 1.56 16.60
C THR A 8 -3.25 0.28 16.21
N THR A 9 -2.94 -0.20 15.02
CA THR A 9 -3.29 -1.53 14.52
C THR A 9 -2.02 -2.16 13.97
N GLU A 10 -2.08 -3.43 13.55
CA GLU A 10 -0.95 -4.09 12.88
C GLU A 10 -0.49 -3.37 11.60
N ASN A 11 -1.39 -2.61 10.99
CA ASN A 11 -1.26 -2.10 9.63
C ASN A 11 -1.22 -0.56 9.51
N LEU A 12 -1.54 0.14 10.61
CA LEU A 12 -1.70 1.58 10.65
C LEU A 12 -1.41 2.13 12.05
N VAL A 13 -0.68 3.24 12.09
CA VAL A 13 -0.59 4.12 13.25
C VAL A 13 -1.13 5.51 12.91
N ILE A 14 -2.05 6.02 13.72
CA ILE A 14 -2.55 7.40 13.64
C ILE A 14 -2.02 8.17 14.84
N ILE A 15 -1.29 9.24 14.57
CA ILE A 15 -0.73 10.14 15.57
C ILE A 15 -1.39 11.50 15.37
N GLU A 16 -1.89 12.08 16.46
CA GLU A 16 -2.40 13.44 16.45
C GLU A 16 -1.52 14.30 17.34
N GLY A 17 -1.25 15.52 16.89
CA GLY A 17 -0.55 16.52 17.66
C GLY A 17 -1.24 17.85 17.62
N LEU A 18 -1.12 18.60 18.71
CA LEU A 18 -1.46 20.01 18.72
C LEU A 18 -0.18 20.82 18.51
N SER A 19 -0.14 21.57 17.40
CA SER A 19 0.90 22.54 17.11
C SER A 19 0.27 23.93 17.10
N GLU A 20 0.52 24.70 18.16
CA GLU A 20 -0.11 26.01 18.39
C GLU A 20 -1.64 25.90 18.37
N SER A 21 -2.30 26.35 17.29
CA SER A 21 -3.75 26.30 17.08
C SER A 21 -4.20 25.25 16.07
N ARG A 22 -3.28 24.44 15.52
CA ARG A 22 -3.59 23.46 14.46
C ARG A 22 -3.49 22.03 14.96
N ILE A 23 -4.47 21.24 14.57
CA ILE A 23 -4.44 19.78 14.72
C ILE A 23 -3.59 19.22 13.57
N LEU A 24 -2.49 18.57 13.92
CA LEU A 24 -1.65 17.79 13.02
C LEU A 24 -2.07 16.32 13.14
N LYS A 25 -2.56 15.71 12.06
CA LYS A 25 -2.79 14.26 11.99
C LYS A 25 -1.74 13.62 11.08
N ILE A 26 -1.03 12.62 11.59
CA ILE A 26 -0.03 11.83 10.88
C ILE A 26 -0.57 10.40 10.74
N TYR A 27 -0.67 9.93 9.50
CA TYR A 27 -1.04 8.56 9.17
C TYR A 27 0.19 7.79 8.72
N VAL A 28 0.54 6.73 9.45
CA VAL A 28 1.68 5.85 9.12
C VAL A 28 1.11 4.50 8.66
N VAL A 29 1.17 4.25 7.35
CA VAL A 29 0.77 2.97 6.76
C VAL A 29 1.94 2.00 6.80
N ILE A 30 1.72 0.81 7.35
CA ILE A 30 2.71 -0.26 7.39
C ILE A 30 2.39 -1.22 6.23
N PHE A 31 3.37 -1.48 5.36
CA PHE A 31 3.25 -2.43 4.27
C PHE A 31 4.05 -3.71 4.54
N GLY A 32 3.47 -4.83 4.13
CA GLY A 32 4.01 -6.16 4.33
C GLY A 32 3.73 -6.75 5.72
N ASN A 33 3.57 -8.07 5.77
CA ASN A 33 3.48 -8.86 6.99
C ASN A 33 4.88 -9.14 7.55
N LYS A 34 5.87 -9.44 6.68
CA LYS A 34 7.24 -9.76 7.11
C LYS A 34 8.26 -8.65 6.93
N LYS A 35 8.09 -7.66 6.02
CA LYS A 35 8.86 -6.38 5.98
C LYS A 35 8.64 -5.44 4.78
N CYS A 36 8.10 -5.89 3.62
CA CYS A 36 8.23 -5.08 2.40
C CYS A 36 6.98 -5.03 1.51
N ILE A 37 6.84 -3.92 0.77
CA ILE A 37 5.77 -3.64 -0.20
C ILE A 37 5.69 -4.66 -1.34
N GLU A 38 6.77 -5.40 -1.59
CA GLU A 38 6.83 -6.49 -2.56
C GLU A 38 5.77 -7.58 -2.32
N GLU A 39 5.36 -7.80 -1.06
CA GLU A 39 4.27 -8.75 -0.74
C GLU A 39 2.94 -8.28 -1.34
N ASN A 40 2.64 -6.98 -1.20
CA ASN A 40 1.45 -6.36 -1.79
C ASN A 40 1.51 -6.41 -3.33
N VAL A 41 2.67 -6.18 -3.92
CA VAL A 41 2.85 -6.26 -5.39
C VAL A 41 2.70 -7.70 -5.89
N ALA A 42 3.23 -8.68 -5.17
CA ALA A 42 3.09 -10.10 -5.52
C ALA A 42 1.62 -10.55 -5.44
N GLU A 43 0.88 -10.11 -4.42
CA GLU A 43 -0.56 -10.39 -4.33
C GLU A 43 -1.33 -9.69 -5.46
N LEU A 44 -0.97 -8.45 -5.82
CA LEU A 44 -1.58 -7.78 -6.98
C LEU A 44 -1.36 -8.57 -8.27
N ILE A 45 -0.14 -9.07 -8.50
CA ILE A 45 0.19 -9.89 -9.67
C ILE A 45 -0.62 -11.19 -9.68
N LYS A 46 -0.80 -11.82 -8.52
CA LYS A 46 -1.62 -13.02 -8.38
C LYS A 46 -3.09 -12.74 -8.69
N LEU A 47 -3.65 -11.65 -8.19
CA LEU A 47 -5.05 -11.28 -8.44
C LEU A 47 -5.31 -10.88 -9.91
N GLU A 48 -4.37 -10.15 -10.53
CA GLU A 48 -4.51 -9.70 -11.92
C GLU A 48 -4.26 -10.81 -12.95
N PHE A 49 -3.31 -11.72 -12.68
CA PHE A 49 -2.84 -12.68 -13.68
C PHE A 49 -2.98 -14.15 -13.27
N GLY A 50 -3.46 -14.45 -12.05
CA GLY A 50 -3.54 -15.81 -11.51
C GLY A 50 -2.17 -16.46 -11.28
N LYS A 51 -1.10 -15.67 -11.16
CA LYS A 51 0.28 -16.16 -11.03
C LYS A 51 0.84 -15.90 -9.65
N ASN A 52 1.21 -16.98 -8.96
CA ASN A 52 1.96 -16.89 -7.70
C ASN A 52 3.44 -16.69 -8.02
N ILE A 53 4.03 -15.62 -7.48
CA ILE A 53 5.46 -15.33 -7.56
C ILE A 53 6.00 -15.09 -6.14
N ASN A 54 7.31 -15.20 -5.97
CA ASN A 54 7.94 -14.80 -4.72
C ASN A 54 7.86 -13.28 -4.56
N ALA A 55 7.63 -12.83 -3.31
CA ALA A 55 7.57 -11.42 -2.92
C ALA A 55 8.97 -10.81 -2.78
N ASP A 56 9.76 -10.87 -3.86
CA ASP A 56 11.07 -10.26 -3.94
C ASP A 56 11.23 -9.46 -5.25
N LYS A 57 12.12 -8.47 -5.20
CA LYS A 57 12.36 -7.53 -6.30
C LYS A 57 12.74 -8.21 -7.61
N ASN A 58 13.52 -9.30 -7.56
CA ASN A 58 13.97 -9.98 -8.77
C ASN A 58 12.83 -10.78 -9.41
N SER A 59 12.05 -11.50 -8.61
CA SER A 59 10.87 -12.23 -9.07
C SER A 59 9.83 -11.30 -9.70
N ILE A 60 9.51 -10.17 -9.06
CA ILE A 60 8.61 -9.15 -9.62
C ILE A 60 9.15 -8.60 -10.93
N LYS A 61 10.45 -8.23 -10.97
CA LYS A 61 11.08 -7.68 -12.18
C LYS A 61 11.07 -8.69 -13.33
N ASN A 62 11.34 -9.96 -13.04
CA ASN A 62 11.33 -11.02 -14.04
C ASN A 62 9.91 -11.29 -14.56
N PHE A 63 8.92 -11.29 -13.67
CA PHE A 63 7.52 -11.39 -14.06
C PHE A 63 7.11 -10.24 -14.98
N LEU A 64 7.37 -8.99 -14.59
CA LEU A 64 7.03 -7.81 -15.40
C LEU A 64 7.72 -7.86 -16.78
N LYS A 65 8.97 -8.31 -16.86
CA LYS A 65 9.65 -8.53 -18.15
C LYS A 65 8.95 -9.59 -18.99
N SER A 66 8.49 -10.69 -18.39
CA SER A 66 7.82 -11.79 -19.10
C SER A 66 6.50 -11.37 -19.76
N ILE A 67 5.81 -10.38 -19.19
CA ILE A 67 4.58 -9.78 -19.75
C ILE A 67 4.84 -8.50 -20.56
N ASN A 68 6.08 -8.31 -21.06
CA ASN A 68 6.51 -7.14 -21.85
C ASN A 68 6.38 -5.77 -21.15
N LEU A 69 6.27 -5.73 -19.83
CA LEU A 69 6.29 -4.52 -19.00
C LEU A 69 7.71 -4.19 -18.52
N LYS A 70 8.64 -3.96 -19.46
CA LYS A 70 10.08 -3.78 -19.15
C LYS A 70 10.39 -2.41 -18.53
N ARG A 71 9.99 -1.30 -19.17
CA ARG A 71 10.23 0.07 -18.70
C ARG A 71 9.00 0.59 -17.96
N ASN A 72 9.20 1.12 -16.75
CA ASN A 72 8.14 1.58 -15.85
C ASN A 72 7.07 0.49 -15.59
N GLY A 73 7.50 -0.78 -15.54
CA GLY A 73 6.58 -1.92 -15.51
C GLY A 73 5.62 -1.89 -14.32
N LEU A 74 6.13 -1.51 -13.15
CA LEU A 74 5.31 -1.38 -11.94
C LEU A 74 4.25 -0.28 -12.08
N LYS A 75 4.62 0.88 -12.61
CA LYS A 75 3.67 1.97 -12.90
C LYS A 75 2.58 1.50 -13.84
N LYS A 76 2.95 0.84 -14.94
CA LYS A 76 1.98 0.30 -15.92
C LYS A 76 1.09 -0.79 -15.34
N LEU A 77 1.62 -1.62 -14.43
CA LEU A 77 0.84 -2.61 -13.69
C LEU A 77 -0.23 -1.89 -12.86
N ILE A 78 0.16 -0.90 -12.07
CA ILE A 78 -0.76 -0.14 -11.20
C ILE A 78 -1.82 0.60 -12.04
N GLU A 79 -1.43 1.26 -13.14
CA GLU A 79 -2.35 1.99 -14.01
C GLU A 79 -3.40 1.10 -14.70
N LYS A 80 -3.09 -0.18 -14.92
CA LYS A 80 -3.97 -1.12 -15.63
C LYS A 80 -4.71 -2.07 -14.72
N ALA A 81 -4.30 -2.19 -13.46
CA ALA A 81 -4.91 -3.10 -12.52
C ALA A 81 -6.36 -2.71 -12.23
N LYS A 82 -7.19 -3.70 -11.97
CA LYS A 82 -8.56 -3.46 -11.53
C LYS A 82 -8.53 -2.80 -10.15
N ILE A 83 -9.44 -1.86 -9.93
CA ILE A 83 -9.52 -1.14 -8.66
C ILE A 83 -9.74 -2.10 -7.49
N GLU A 84 -10.62 -3.09 -7.64
CA GLU A 84 -10.90 -4.12 -6.64
C GLU A 84 -9.65 -4.92 -6.23
N ASN A 85 -8.77 -5.21 -7.19
CA ASN A 85 -7.53 -5.94 -6.95
C ASN A 85 -6.48 -5.05 -6.28
N LEU A 86 -6.38 -3.78 -6.69
CA LEU A 86 -5.56 -2.78 -6.00
C LEU A 86 -6.01 -2.62 -4.54
N GLU A 87 -7.32 -2.57 -4.32
CA GLU A 87 -7.86 -2.42 -2.97
C GLU A 87 -7.57 -3.63 -2.09
N ALA A 88 -7.74 -4.83 -2.64
CA ALA A 88 -7.43 -6.06 -1.93
C ALA A 88 -5.93 -6.19 -1.62
N SER A 89 -5.06 -5.89 -2.59
CA SER A 89 -3.61 -6.06 -2.43
C SER A 89 -2.97 -4.95 -1.58
N PHE A 90 -3.52 -3.74 -1.54
CA PHE A 90 -3.03 -2.60 -0.76
C PHE A 90 -4.04 -2.13 0.30
N ASN A 91 -4.74 -3.07 0.94
CA ASN A 91 -5.83 -2.78 1.89
C ASN A 91 -5.44 -1.76 2.98
N ASN A 92 -4.22 -1.82 3.50
CA ASN A 92 -3.74 -0.88 4.54
C ASN A 92 -3.74 0.58 4.06
N LEU A 93 -3.38 0.81 2.79
CA LEU A 93 -3.41 2.14 2.19
C LEU A 93 -4.85 2.59 1.95
N ILE A 94 -5.68 1.70 1.41
CA ILE A 94 -7.10 1.99 1.16
C ILE A 94 -7.83 2.33 2.45
N TYR A 95 -7.52 1.63 3.53
CA TYR A 95 -8.07 1.94 4.84
C TYR A 95 -7.79 3.39 5.24
N VAL A 96 -6.55 3.88 5.08
CA VAL A 96 -6.21 5.27 5.37
C VAL A 96 -6.91 6.25 4.44
N ILE A 97 -6.98 5.96 3.14
CA ILE A 97 -7.70 6.81 2.19
C ILE A 97 -9.18 6.91 2.59
N LYS A 98 -9.82 5.80 2.96
CA LYS A 98 -11.22 5.78 3.43
C LYS A 98 -11.41 6.55 4.75
N GLU A 99 -10.44 6.53 5.66
CA GLU A 99 -10.49 7.37 6.86
C GLU A 99 -10.38 8.87 6.53
N LEU A 100 -9.65 9.23 5.48
CA LEU A 100 -9.59 10.62 5.00
C LEU A 100 -10.92 11.03 4.35
N GLU A 101 -11.55 10.14 3.56
CA GLU A 101 -12.86 10.40 2.94
C GLU A 101 -14.01 10.48 3.95
N ARG A 102 -13.91 9.77 5.08
CA ARG A 102 -14.85 9.85 6.21
C ARG A 102 -14.69 11.13 7.03
N GLY A 103 -13.56 11.81 6.88
CA GLY A 103 -13.27 13.05 7.60
C GLY A 103 -13.94 14.25 6.94
N ASP A 104 -15.25 14.39 7.17
CA ASP A 104 -16.03 15.63 7.16
C ASP A 104 -17.08 15.56 8.27
#